data_AF-A0A9D8NQD4-F1
#
_entry.id   AF-A0A9D8NQD4-F1
#
_cell.length_a   1.000
_cell.length_b   1.000
_cell.length_c   1.000
_cell.angle_alpha   90.00
_cell.angle_beta   90.00
_cell.angle_gamma   90.00
#
_symmetry.space_group_name_H-M   'P 1'
#
loop_
_entity.id
_entity.type
_entity.pdbx_description
1 polymer ?
#
loop_
_entity_poly.entity_id
_entity_poly.type
_entity_poly.pdbx_seq_one_letter_code
_entity_poly.pdbx_strand_id
1 'polypeptide(L)'
;MAKPLLMDDLWERIKPLLPPVKRNPKGGRPRVPDRLALTGILFVARTGTAWELLPPELGCGSGMTCWRRLRDWQVAGVWQKVWKALLDELGL
;
A
#
# COMPACT_ATOMS: atom_id res chain seq x y z
N MET A 1 0.66 -7.79 -22.01
CA MET A 1 1.44 -7.12 -20.95
C MET A 1 0.59 -7.10 -19.69
N ALA A 2 1.11 -7.56 -18.55
CA ALA A 2 0.34 -7.58 -17.31
C ALA A 2 -0.01 -6.14 -16.88
N LYS A 3 -1.28 -5.86 -16.61
CA LYS A 3 -1.72 -4.56 -16.09
C LYS A 3 -1.03 -4.32 -14.73
N PRO A 4 -0.32 -3.20 -14.52
CA PRO A 4 0.30 -2.94 -13.23
C PRO A 4 -0.78 -2.93 -12.15
N LEU A 5 -0.49 -3.58 -11.01
CA LEU A 5 -1.44 -3.71 -9.89
C LEU A 5 -1.90 -2.36 -9.33
N LEU A 6 -1.03 -1.36 -9.44
CA LEU A 6 -1.31 0.02 -9.05
C LEU A 6 -0.90 0.95 -10.21
N MET A 7 -1.90 1.38 -10.97
CA MET A 7 -1.72 2.35 -12.05
C MET A 7 -1.30 3.72 -11.50
N ASP A 8 -0.53 4.47 -12.29
CA ASP A 8 -0.04 5.80 -11.89
C ASP A 8 -1.19 6.77 -11.57
N ASP A 9 -2.24 6.78 -12.40
CA ASP A 9 -3.40 7.66 -12.21
C ASP A 9 -4.14 7.37 -10.88
N LEU A 10 -4.36 6.10 -10.60
CA LEU A 10 -4.95 5.64 -9.34
C LEU A 10 -4.05 5.99 -8.15
N TRP A 11 -2.74 5.85 -8.31
CA TRP A 11 -1.80 6.25 -7.27
C TRP A 11 -1.86 7.75 -6.98
N GLU A 12 -1.91 8.61 -8.00
CA GLU A 12 -2.01 10.06 -7.79
C GLU A 12 -3.33 10.48 -7.12
N ARG A 13 -4.42 9.72 -7.29
CA ARG A 13 -5.66 9.89 -6.53
C ARG A 13 -5.54 9.46 -5.08
N ILE A 14 -4.83 8.36 -4.81
CA ILE A 14 -4.68 7.78 -3.47
C ILE A 14 -3.67 8.56 -2.61
N LYS A 15 -2.54 8.95 -3.18
CA LYS A 15 -1.44 9.65 -2.51
C LYS A 15 -1.87 10.80 -1.59
N PRO A 16 -2.77 11.73 -1.98
CA PRO A 16 -3.21 12.82 -1.10
C PRO A 16 -4.08 12.37 0.08
N LEU A 17 -4.65 11.16 0.03
CA LEU A 17 -5.46 10.60 1.13
C LEU A 17 -4.58 10.04 2.27
N LEU A 18 -3.29 9.81 1.99
CA LEU A 18 -2.37 9.19 2.92
C LEU A 18 -1.90 10.19 3.98
N PRO A 19 -1.69 9.73 5.22
CA PRO A 19 -1.23 10.61 6.29
C PRO A 19 0.21 11.06 6.00
N PRO A 20 0.59 12.28 6.43
CA PRO A 20 1.94 12.78 6.23
C PRO A 20 2.96 11.86 6.91
N VAL A 21 4.07 11.61 6.20
CA VAL A 21 5.15 10.77 6.71
C VAL A 21 5.88 11.51 7.83
N LYS A 22 5.67 11.07 9.08
CA LYS A 22 6.46 11.56 10.21
C LYS A 22 7.88 11.00 10.10
N ARG A 23 8.87 11.86 9.87
CA ARG A 23 10.29 11.48 9.94
C ARG A 23 10.67 11.28 11.40
N ASN A 24 11.40 10.21 11.70
CA ASN A 24 11.94 10.00 13.04
C ASN A 24 13.14 10.94 13.25
N PRO A 25 13.10 11.86 14.23
CA PRO A 25 14.20 12.79 14.48
C PRO A 25 15.49 12.08 14.92
N LYS A 26 15.41 10.85 15.45
CA LYS A 26 16.57 10.04 15.84
C LYS A 26 17.18 9.23 14.67
N GLY A 27 16.65 9.39 13.44
CA GLY A 27 17.06 8.59 12.29
C GLY A 27 16.55 7.16 12.33
N GLY A 28 17.17 6.27 11.54
CA GLY A 28 16.81 4.86 11.40
C GLY A 28 16.65 4.43 9.95
N ARG A 29 16.29 3.16 9.74
CA ARG A 29 16.04 2.62 8.40
C ARG A 29 14.91 3.40 7.73
N PRO A 30 15.10 3.88 6.47
CA PRO A 30 14.05 4.56 5.75
C PRO A 30 12.77 3.71 5.67
N ARG A 31 11.61 4.36 5.85
CA ARG A 31 10.31 3.74 5.71
C ARG A 31 10.11 3.32 4.25
N VAL A 32 9.56 2.12 4.03
CA VAL A 32 9.13 1.69 2.69
C VAL A 32 8.15 2.72 2.12
N PRO A 33 8.38 3.22 0.89
CA PRO A 33 7.48 4.14 0.19
C PRO A 33 6.03 3.66 0.24
N ASP A 34 5.09 4.58 0.47
CA ASP A 34 3.68 4.24 0.59
C ASP A 34 3.12 3.54 -0.67
N ARG A 35 3.59 3.92 -1.86
CA ARG A 35 3.22 3.27 -3.13
C ARG A 35 3.58 1.79 -3.14
N LEU A 36 4.80 1.46 -2.74
CA LEU A 36 5.28 0.08 -2.73
C LEU A 36 4.55 -0.76 -1.67
N ALA A 37 4.31 -0.18 -0.49
CA ALA A 37 3.53 -0.85 0.54
C ALA A 37 2.09 -1.12 0.06
N LEU A 38 1.46 -0.16 -0.63
CA LEU A 38 0.14 -0.33 -1.23
C LEU A 38 0.15 -1.41 -2.31
N THR A 39 1.14 -1.45 -3.18
CA THR A 39 1.29 -2.51 -4.19
C THR A 39 1.33 -3.90 -3.54
N GLY A 40 2.11 -4.06 -2.45
CA GLY A 40 2.16 -5.33 -1.72
C GLY A 40 0.83 -5.71 -1.05
N ILE A 41 0.13 -4.73 -0.46
CA ILE A 41 -1.21 -4.93 0.12
C ILE A 41 -2.20 -5.39 -0.95
N LEU A 42 -2.22 -4.72 -2.11
CA LEU A 42 -3.12 -5.05 -3.22
C LEU A 42 -2.81 -6.42 -3.83
N PHE A 43 -1.53 -6.80 -3.90
CA PHE A 43 -1.13 -8.14 -4.33
C PHE A 43 -1.77 -9.19 -3.42
N VAL A 44 -1.53 -9.10 -2.11
CA VAL A 44 -2.09 -10.05 -1.12
C VAL A 44 -3.61 -10.05 -1.12
N ALA A 45 -4.24 -8.87 -1.21
CA ALA A 45 -5.70 -8.76 -1.27
C ALA A 45 -6.29 -9.43 -2.53
N ARG A 46 -5.56 -9.39 -3.65
CA ARG A 46 -5.99 -9.99 -4.93
C ARG A 46 -5.72 -11.49 -5.00
N THR A 47 -4.60 -11.97 -4.47
CA THR A 47 -4.15 -13.37 -4.63
C THR A 47 -4.44 -14.25 -3.43
N GLY A 48 -4.73 -13.67 -2.26
CA GLY A 48 -4.86 -14.40 -0.99
C GLY A 48 -3.53 -14.98 -0.48
N THR A 49 -2.39 -14.56 -1.06
CA THR A 49 -1.07 -15.05 -0.68
C THR A 49 -0.73 -14.64 0.77
N ALA A 50 -0.15 -15.56 1.54
CA ALA A 50 0.33 -15.25 2.88
C ALA A 50 1.37 -14.12 2.86
N TRP A 51 1.39 -13.26 3.89
CA TRP A 51 2.31 -12.12 3.94
C TRP A 51 3.78 -12.55 3.90
N GLU A 52 4.17 -13.69 4.45
CA GLU A 52 5.54 -14.19 4.35
C GLU A 52 5.95 -14.61 2.93
N LEU A 53 4.98 -14.93 2.07
CA LEU A 53 5.19 -15.42 0.70
C LEU A 53 5.10 -14.31 -0.35
N LEU A 54 5.14 -13.06 0.08
CA LEU A 54 5.07 -11.93 -0.82
C LEU A 54 6.34 -11.86 -1.69
N PRO A 55 6.23 -11.83 -3.04
CA PRO A 55 7.38 -11.89 -3.92
C PRO A 55 8.37 -10.73 -3.69
N PRO A 56 9.67 -11.01 -3.49
CA PRO A 56 10.68 -9.98 -3.29
C PRO A 56 10.78 -8.98 -4.44
N GLU A 57 10.50 -9.39 -5.68
CA GLU A 57 10.53 -8.54 -6.87
C GLU A 57 9.56 -7.35 -6.82
N LEU A 58 8.54 -7.36 -5.95
CA LEU A 58 7.64 -6.20 -5.78
C LEU A 58 8.29 -5.03 -5.05
N GLY A 59 9.47 -5.21 -4.44
CA GLY A 59 10.25 -4.14 -3.81
C GLY A 59 9.58 -3.49 -2.58
N CYS A 60 8.47 -4.05 -2.09
CA CYS A 60 7.71 -3.51 -0.96
C CYS A 60 8.31 -3.81 0.43
N GLY A 61 9.53 -4.34 0.46
CA GLY A 61 10.16 -4.85 1.68
C GLY A 61 9.59 -6.20 2.07
N SER A 62 9.35 -6.43 3.37
CA SER A 62 8.72 -7.66 3.85
C SER A 62 7.19 -7.54 3.83
N GLY A 63 6.47 -8.65 3.66
CA GLY A 63 5.00 -8.61 3.76
C GLY A 63 4.50 -8.17 5.14
N MET A 64 5.25 -8.44 6.22
CA MET A 64 4.97 -7.87 7.55
C MET A 64 5.01 -6.33 7.57
N THR A 65 5.82 -5.70 6.71
CA THR A 65 5.83 -4.24 6.55
C THR A 65 4.55 -3.74 5.88
N CYS A 66 4.06 -4.48 4.87
CA CYS A 66 2.78 -4.20 4.22
C CYS A 66 1.60 -4.40 5.18
N TRP A 67 1.60 -5.50 5.95
CA TRP A 67 0.57 -5.77 6.95
C TRP A 67 0.49 -4.69 8.04
N ARG A 68 1.64 -4.29 8.61
CA ARG A 68 1.68 -3.17 9.57
C ARG A 68 1.17 -1.88 8.96
N ARG A 69 1.53 -1.59 7.70
CA ARG A 69 1.04 -0.41 6.98
C ARG A 69 -0.48 -0.43 6.83
N LEU A 70 -1.04 -1.56 6.42
CA LEU A 70 -2.48 -1.75 6.29
C LEU A 70 -3.18 -1.50 7.62
N ARG A 71 -2.68 -2.11 8.70
CA ARG A 71 -3.20 -1.92 10.06
C ARG A 71 -3.19 -0.45 10.48
N ASP A 72 -2.06 0.24 10.29
CA ASP A 72 -1.93 1.66 10.64
C ASP A 72 -2.92 2.53 9.85
N TRP A 73 -3.10 2.26 8.55
CA TRP A 73 -4.06 2.96 7.72
C TRP A 73 -5.51 2.66 8.06
N GLN A 74 -5.82 1.43 8.50
CA GLN A 74 -7.15 1.08 8.99
C GLN A 74 -7.47 1.83 10.29
N VAL A 75 -6.54 1.83 11.25
CA VAL A 75 -6.69 2.56 12.53
C VAL A 75 -6.83 4.07 12.28
N ALA A 76 -6.10 4.62 11.31
CA ALA A 76 -6.20 6.03 10.95
C ALA A 76 -7.43 6.38 10.10
N GLY A 77 -8.29 5.40 9.73
CA GLY A 77 -9.44 5.61 8.84
C GLY A 77 -9.06 5.94 7.38
N VAL A 78 -7.78 5.85 7.03
CA VAL A 78 -7.24 6.13 5.70
C VAL A 78 -7.62 5.00 4.73
N TRP A 79 -7.57 3.75 5.19
CA TRP A 79 -7.85 2.59 4.36
C TRP A 79 -9.25 2.63 3.73
N GLN A 80 -10.25 3.13 4.45
CA GLN A 80 -11.61 3.28 3.92
C GLN A 80 -11.67 4.25 2.74
N LYS A 81 -10.92 5.35 2.80
CA LYS A 81 -10.84 6.34 1.71
C LYS A 81 -10.12 5.76 0.50
N VAL A 82 -9.02 5.04 0.74
CA VAL A 82 -8.26 4.35 -0.30
C VAL A 82 -9.12 3.27 -0.98
N TRP A 83 -9.85 2.48 -0.20
CA TRP A 83 -10.74 1.44 -0.72
C TRP A 83 -11.85 2.02 -1.57
N LYS A 84 -12.47 3.13 -1.15
CA LYS A 84 -13.46 3.83 -1.96
C LYS A 84 -12.87 4.31 -3.30
N ALA A 85 -11.70 4.94 -3.28
CA ALA A 85 -11.02 5.37 -4.51
C ALA A 85 -10.70 4.21 -5.46
N LEU A 86 -10.39 3.02 -4.91
CA LEU A 86 -10.17 1.80 -5.70
C LEU A 86 -11.46 1.29 -6.35
N LEU A 87 -12.58 1.29 -5.62
CA LEU A 87 -13.88 0.87 -6.14
C LEU A 87 -14.39 1.80 -7.24
N ASP A 88 -14.29 3.12 -7.02
CA ASP A 88 -14.67 4.15 -8.00
C ASP A 88 -13.93 3.97 -9.34
N GLU A 89 -12.65 3.57 -9.29
CA GLU A 89 -11.82 3.30 -10.48
C GLU A 89 -12.21 2.00 -11.20
N LEU A 90 -12.68 1.00 -10.46
CA LEU A 90 -13.11 -0.29 -11.01
C LEU A 90 -14.58 -0.28 -11.46
N GLY A 91 -15.32 0.81 -11.18
CA GLY A 91 -16.74 0.93 -11.51
C GLY A 91 -17.64 0.00 -10.69
N LEU A 92 -17.20 -0.36 -9.48
CA LEU A 92 -17.90 -1.24 -8.53
C LEU A 92 -18.56 -0.47 -7.39
#